data_AF-A0A3M1FJV5-F1
#
_entry.id   AF-A0A3M1FJV5-F1
#
_cell.length_a   1.000
_cell.length_b   1.000
_cell.length_c   1.000
_cell.angle_alpha   90.00
_cell.angle_beta   90.00
_cell.angle_gamma   90.00
#
_symmetry.space_group_name_H-M   'P 1'
#
loop_
_entity.id
_entity.type
_entity.pdbx_description
1 polymer ?
#
loop_
_entity_poly.entity_id
_entity_poly.type
_entity_poly.pdbx_seq_one_letter_code
_entity_poly.pdbx_strand_id
1 'polypeptide(L)' 'MPTLTIKNIPEDLYAQLKQYAALNRHSVNSEVILCIERAIRSRKIQPEAYLARARRLRAKTKHYPISDDEFNVMKAVGRL' A
#
# COMPACT_ATOMS: atom_id res chain seq x y z
N MET A 1 15.76 -18.40 -11.93
CA MET A 1 14.72 -17.66 -11.19
C MET A 1 14.17 -18.59 -10.11
N PRO A 2 14.04 -18.15 -8.85
CA PRO A 2 13.42 -18.97 -7.82
C PRO A 2 11.93 -19.16 -8.14
N THR A 3 11.46 -20.39 -8.09
CA THR A 3 10.06 -20.75 -8.27
C THR A 3 9.50 -21.26 -6.94
N LEU A 4 8.33 -20.75 -6.55
CA LEU A 4 7.64 -21.17 -5.34
C LEU A 4 6.31 -21.82 -5.76
N THR A 5 6.14 -23.09 -5.43
CA THR A 5 4.88 -23.80 -5.65
C THR A 5 4.15 -23.93 -4.33
N ILE A 6 2.96 -23.33 -4.26
CA ILE A 6 2.08 -23.46 -3.09
C ILE A 6 1.07 -24.57 -3.42
N LYS A 7 1.09 -25.65 -2.64
CA LYS A 7 0.14 -26.76 -2.78
C LYS A 7 -0.98 -26.62 -1.75
N ASN A 8 -2.16 -27.17 -2.07
CA ASN A 8 -3.33 -27.18 -1.18
C ASN A 8 -3.80 -25.78 -0.73
N ILE A 9 -3.82 -24.81 -1.65
CA ILE A 9 -4.46 -23.52 -1.36
C ILE A 9 -5.98 -23.76 -1.22
N PRO A 10 -6.60 -23.32 -0.12
CA PRO A 10 -8.06 -23.34 0.03
C PRO A 10 -8.74 -22.60 -1.13
N GLU A 11 -9.80 -23.18 -1.68
CA GLU A 11 -10.43 -22.68 -2.92
C GLU A 11 -11.04 -21.27 -2.74
N ASP A 12 -11.54 -20.98 -1.56
CA ASP A 12 -11.98 -19.67 -1.10
C ASP A 12 -10.83 -18.64 -1.12
N LEU A 13 -9.65 -19.01 -0.62
CA LEU A 13 -8.47 -18.14 -0.63
C LEU A 13 -7.97 -17.88 -2.06
N TYR A 14 -7.99 -18.89 -2.92
CA TYR A 14 -7.64 -18.72 -4.34
C TYR A 14 -8.62 -17.78 -5.06
N ALA A 15 -9.92 -17.91 -4.79
CA ALA A 15 -10.95 -17.04 -5.35
C ALA A 15 -10.75 -15.57 -4.91
N GLN A 16 -10.46 -15.33 -3.64
CA GLN A 16 -10.14 -13.99 -3.13
C GLN A 16 -8.89 -13.41 -3.80
N LEU A 17 -7.80 -14.19 -3.91
CA LEU A 17 -6.58 -13.78 -4.60
C LEU A 17 -6.84 -13.38 -6.06
N LYS A 18 -7.70 -14.13 -6.76
CA LYS A 18 -8.09 -13.83 -8.15
C LYS A 18 -8.90 -12.54 -8.25
N GLN A 19 -9.80 -12.28 -7.30
CA GLN A 19 -10.55 -11.03 -7.23
C GLN A 19 -9.62 -9.83 -6.99
N TYR A 20 -8.70 -9.91 -6.03
CA TYR A 20 -7.73 -8.85 -5.77
C TYR A 20 -6.81 -8.59 -6.97
N ALA A 21 -6.33 -9.66 -7.62
CA ALA A 21 -5.54 -9.56 -8.83
C ALA A 21 -6.30 -8.81 -9.95
N ALA A 22 -7.58 -9.15 -10.18
CA ALA A 22 -8.41 -8.48 -11.16
C ALA A 22 -8.65 -6.99 -10.84
N LEU A 23 -8.91 -6.67 -9.57
CA LEU A 23 -9.11 -5.28 -9.10
C LEU A 23 -7.85 -4.43 -9.28
N ASN A 24 -6.68 -4.99 -8.98
CA ASN A 24 -5.41 -4.28 -9.08
C ASN A 24 -4.87 -4.23 -10.53
N ARG A 25 -5.47 -4.96 -11.49
CA ARG A 25 -4.94 -5.22 -12.84
C ARG A 25 -3.60 -5.98 -12.86
N HIS A 26 -3.38 -6.79 -11.84
CA HIS A 26 -2.16 -7.58 -11.67
C HIS A 26 -2.47 -9.06 -11.95
N SER A 27 -1.44 -9.85 -12.30
CA SER A 27 -1.60 -11.31 -12.34
C SER A 27 -1.67 -11.87 -10.91
N VAL A 28 -2.30 -13.03 -10.73
CA VAL A 28 -2.34 -13.73 -9.42
C VAL A 28 -0.92 -13.97 -8.89
N ASN A 29 0.04 -14.27 -9.76
CA ASN A 29 1.45 -14.40 -9.37
C ASN A 29 2.01 -13.10 -8.77
N SER A 30 1.72 -11.95 -9.39
CA SER A 30 2.17 -10.65 -8.90
C SER A 30 1.49 -10.27 -7.59
N GLU A 31 0.22 -10.62 -7.41
CA GLU A 31 -0.50 -10.41 -6.15
C GLU A 31 0.04 -11.30 -5.02
N VAL A 32 0.37 -12.56 -5.31
CA VAL A 32 1.01 -13.48 -4.34
C VAL A 32 2.39 -12.95 -3.94
N ILE A 33 3.20 -12.48 -4.90
CA ILE A 33 4.50 -11.85 -4.61
C ILE A 33 4.30 -10.64 -3.71
N LEU A 34 3.33 -9.76 -4.01
CA LEU A 34 3.04 -8.59 -3.19
C LEU A 34 2.58 -8.97 -1.78
N CYS A 35 1.76 -10.01 -1.64
CA CYS A 35 1.29 -10.51 -0.35
C CYS A 35 2.46 -11.06 0.48
N ILE A 36 3.36 -11.82 -0.14
CA ILE A 36 4.60 -12.32 0.48
C ILE A 36 5.52 -11.15 0.85
N GLU A 37 5.72 -10.18 -0.04
CA GLU A 37 6.50 -8.98 0.24
C GLU A 37 5.90 -8.21 1.41
N ARG A 38 4.58 -8.02 1.47
CA ARG A 38 3.90 -7.36 2.59
C ARG A 38 4.07 -8.16 3.88
N ALA A 39 3.89 -9.47 3.87
CA ALA A 39 4.05 -10.32 5.06
C ALA A 39 5.50 -10.28 5.60
N ILE A 40 6.50 -10.32 4.71
CA ILE A 40 7.92 -10.27 5.07
C ILE A 40 8.33 -8.86 5.48
N ARG A 41 7.95 -7.83 4.73
CA ARG A 41 8.29 -6.42 5.02
C ARG A 41 7.53 -5.87 6.22
N SER A 42 6.33 -6.40 6.52
CA SER A 42 5.57 -6.08 7.74
C SER A 42 6.35 -6.45 9.02
N ARG A 43 7.35 -7.33 8.94
CA ARG A 43 8.19 -7.69 10.09
C ARG A 43 9.43 -6.82 10.28
N LYS A 44 9.76 -5.90 9.38
CA LYS A 44 10.87 -4.95 9.56
C LYS A 44 10.49 -3.58 9.01
N ILE A 45 9.63 -2.85 9.72
CA ILE A 45 9.70 -1.39 9.64
C ILE A 45 11.05 -1.03 10.24
N GLN A 46 12.06 -0.80 9.39
CA GLN A 46 13.30 -0.17 9.84
C GLN A 46 12.93 1.25 10.26
N PRO A 47 12.96 1.58 11.57
CA PRO A 47 12.49 2.87 12.06
C PRO A 47 13.18 4.04 11.34
N GLU A 48 14.45 3.89 11.02
CA GLU A 48 15.26 4.88 10.31
C GLU A 48 14.77 5.11 8.88
N ALA A 49 14.43 4.04 8.14
CA ALA A 49 13.90 4.14 6.78
C ALA A 49 12.51 4.79 6.75
N TYR A 50 11.68 4.47 7.75
CA TYR A 50 10.36 5.09 7.92
C TYR A 50 10.48 6.58 8.27
N LEU A 51 11.34 6.92 9.24
CA LEU A 51 11.62 8.31 9.61
C LEU A 51 12.22 9.10 8.44
N ALA A 52 13.12 8.50 7.66
CA ALA A 52 13.68 9.12 6.45
C ALA A 52 12.60 9.38 5.37
N ARG A 53 11.64 8.46 5.21
CA ARG A 53 10.50 8.65 4.31
C ARG A 53 9.57 9.75 4.81
N ALA A 54 9.25 9.77 6.11
CA ALA A 54 8.42 10.80 6.73
C ALA A 54 9.07 12.19 6.62
N ARG A 55 10.38 12.32 6.85
CA ARG A 55 11.13 13.56 6.66
C ARG A 55 11.11 14.04 5.21
N ARG A 56 11.29 13.14 4.24
CA ARG A 56 11.19 13.46 2.81
C ARG A 56 9.79 13.95 2.43
N LEU A 57 8.74 13.34 2.97
CA LEU A 57 7.37 13.77 2.74
C LEU A 57 7.12 15.17 3.35
N ARG A 58 7.54 15.38 4.60
CA ARG A 58 7.46 16.70 5.25
C ARG A 58 8.22 17.78 4.50
N ALA A 59 9.39 17.47 3.93
CA ALA A 59 10.15 18.43 3.12
C ALA A 59 9.39 18.89 1.88
N LYS A 60 8.61 18.00 1.24
CA LYS A 60 7.77 18.36 0.09
C LYS A 60 6.64 19.33 0.45
N THR A 61 6.07 19.19 1.64
CA THR A 61 4.94 20.02 2.13
C THR A 61 5.40 21.17 3.03
N LYS A 62 6.70 21.30 3.31
CA LYS A 62 7.26 22.29 4.24
C LYS A 62 6.91 23.73 3.86
N HIS A 63 6.79 23.99 2.56
CA HIS A 63 6.51 25.32 2.02
C HIS A 63 5.01 25.63 1.89
N TYR A 64 4.15 24.66 2.13
CA TYR A 64 2.69 24.79 2.05
C TYR A 64 2.03 24.14 3.27
N PRO A 65 2.26 24.68 4.49
CA PRO A 65 1.48 24.26 5.64
C PRO A 65 0.02 24.69 5.42
N ILE A 66 -0.89 23.73 5.41
CA ILE A 66 -2.34 23.99 5.35
C ILE A 66 -2.82 23.97 6.79
N SER A 67 -3.49 25.05 7.23
CA SER A 67 -4.17 25.08 8.52
C SER A 67 -5.40 24.17 8.51
N ASP A 68 -5.83 23.69 9.69
CA ASP A 68 -7.04 22.88 9.79
C ASP A 68 -8.28 23.62 9.24
N ASP A 69 -8.34 24.94 9.42
CA ASP A 69 -9.42 25.79 8.90
C ASP A 69 -9.41 25.85 7.36
N GLU A 70 -8.26 26.09 6.73
CA GLU A 70 -8.12 26.07 5.27
C GLU A 70 -8.46 24.71 4.69
N PHE A 71 -8.03 23.63 5.33
CA PHE A 71 -8.34 22.27 4.91
C PHE A 71 -9.85 22.00 4.94
N ASN A 72 -10.54 22.44 5.99
CA ASN A 72 -11.98 22.28 6.13
C ASN A 72 -12.76 23.07 5.07
N VAL A 73 -12.34 24.31 4.78
CA VAL A 73 -12.93 25.12 3.70
C VAL A 73 -12.74 24.44 2.34
N MET A 74 -11.52 24.01 2.01
CA MET A 74 -11.27 23.32 0.73
C MET A 74 -12.04 22.00 0.59
N LYS A 75 -12.19 21.24 1.68
CA LYS A 75 -12.97 19.99 1.72
C LYS A 75 -14.47 20.24 1.49
N ALA A 76 -15.01 21.38 1.94
CA ALA A 76 -16.40 21.75 1.73
C ALA A 76 -16.66 22.21 0.28
N VAL A 77 -15.72 22.94 -0.32
CA VAL A 77 -15.83 23.44 -1.70
C VAL A 77 -15.87 22.30 -2.73
N GLY A 78 -15.12 21.22 -2.52
CA GLY A 78 -15.10 20.06 -3.44
C GLY A 78 -16.23 19.03 -3.26
N ARG A 79 -17.22 19.30 -2.41
CA ARG A 79 -18.38 18.42 -2.14
C ARG A 79 -19.68 18.85 -2.82
N LEU A 80 -19.63 19.91 -3.63
CA LEU A 80 -20.74 20.35 -4.47
C LEU A 80 -20.91 19.45 -5.71
#